data_AF-A0A2E8KRJ1-F1
#
_entry.id   AF-A0A2E8KRJ1-F1
#
_cell.length_a   1.000
_cell.length_b   1.000
_cell.length_c   1.000
_cell.angle_alpha   90.00
_cell.angle_beta   90.00
_cell.angle_gamma   90.00
#
_symmetry.space_group_name_H-M   'P 1'
#
loop_
_entity.id
_entity.type
_entity.pdbx_description
1 polymer ?
#
loop_
_entity_poly.entity_id
_entity_poly.type
_entity_poly.pdbx_seq_one_letter_code
_entity_poly.pdbx_strand_id
1 'polypeptide(L)'
;MLGVLSTYHYIIIFASIIIISYFFNSFSKSSGVPSVLMLIGLGMVVGFYVPWQNKFSFILEVMGTVGLILIVLDGALGLKLLKNKVFIIFKSLLVSVVTLGATSYLAALFLNHFFKIDLFVSILLTVPLSILSSAILLPSIGSVEENKREFLIYESTFSDIVGIIVFYTVLGVVNPINEDAGGYGFILGDLIGTTAFSIVISYFLIYVFQKLKGQAKLFLLISVLMILY
;
A
#
# COMPACT_ATOMS: atom_id res chain seq x y z
N MET A 1 25.57 9.87 23.84
CA MET A 1 25.53 8.40 23.93
C MET A 1 24.09 7.98 24.20
N LEU A 2 23.24 7.89 23.16
CA LEU A 2 21.86 7.42 23.34
C LEU A 2 21.91 5.93 23.64
N GLY A 3 21.67 5.57 24.89
CA GLY A 3 21.67 4.19 25.39
C GLY A 3 20.83 3.23 24.54
N VAL A 4 21.06 1.94 24.75
CA VAL A 4 20.24 0.87 24.17
C VAL A 4 18.78 1.17 24.54
N LEU A 5 17.90 1.26 23.54
CA LEU A 5 16.48 1.49 23.78
C LEU A 5 15.92 0.24 24.45
N SER A 6 15.38 0.40 25.66
CA SER A 6 14.63 -0.67 26.32
C SER A 6 13.19 -0.72 25.80
N THR A 7 12.48 -1.82 26.06
CA THR A 7 11.08 -2.02 25.70
C THR A 7 10.18 -0.84 26.10
N TYR A 8 10.41 -0.24 27.28
CA TYR A 8 9.65 0.92 27.76
C TYR A 8 9.82 2.14 26.86
N HIS A 9 11.03 2.37 26.32
CA HIS A 9 11.27 3.49 25.42
C HIS A 9 10.47 3.32 24.13
N TYR A 10 10.45 2.11 23.56
CA TYR A 10 9.64 1.82 22.37
C TYR A 10 8.15 2.07 22.63
N ILE A 11 7.62 1.54 23.75
CA ILE A 11 6.20 1.73 24.11
C ILE A 11 5.86 3.22 24.22
N ILE A 12 6.69 4.01 24.92
CA ILE A 12 6.47 5.45 25.08
C ILE A 12 6.51 6.17 23.73
N ILE A 13 7.47 5.83 22.87
CA ILE A 13 7.58 6.43 21.54
C ILE A 13 6.35 6.12 20.69
N PHE A 14 5.94 4.84 20.60
CA PHE A 14 4.75 4.45 19.84
C PHE A 14 3.46 5.07 20.38
N ALA A 15 3.26 5.05 21.69
CA ALA A 15 2.10 5.69 22.31
C ALA A 15 2.09 7.21 22.02
N SER A 16 3.24 7.87 22.10
CA SER A 16 3.37 9.29 21.79
C SER A 16 3.01 9.58 20.33
N ILE A 17 3.48 8.76 19.38
CA ILE A 17 3.13 8.89 17.95
C ILE A 17 1.62 8.76 17.74
N ILE A 18 0.97 7.78 18.39
CA ILE A 18 -0.49 7.59 18.29
C ILE A 18 -1.25 8.80 18.85
N ILE A 19 -0.85 9.29 20.02
CA ILE A 19 -1.47 10.46 20.66
C ILE A 19 -1.30 11.71 19.77
N ILE A 20 -0.10 11.95 19.25
CA ILE A 20 0.17 13.08 18.34
C ILE A 20 -0.66 12.94 17.05
N SER A 21 -0.74 11.74 16.48
CA SER A 21 -1.57 11.45 15.30
C SER A 21 -3.04 11.81 15.52
N TYR A 22 -3.59 11.53 16.71
CA TYR A 22 -4.95 11.93 17.07
C TYR A 22 -5.14 13.46 17.04
N PHE A 23 -4.21 14.21 17.63
CA PHE A 23 -4.26 15.68 17.59
C PHE A 23 -4.10 16.23 16.18
N PHE A 24 -3.19 15.68 15.38
CA PHE A 24 -3.03 16.06 13.97
C PHE A 24 -4.26 15.75 13.15
N ASN A 25 -4.95 14.64 13.41
CA ASN A 25 -6.22 14.33 12.75
C ASN A 25 -7.33 15.33 13.11
N SER A 26 -7.38 15.79 14.37
CA SER A 26 -8.29 16.86 14.77
C SER A 26 -7.95 18.19 14.08
N PHE A 27 -6.67 18.55 14.04
CA PHE A 27 -6.19 19.76 13.37
C PHE A 27 -6.38 19.74 11.85
N SER A 28 -6.25 18.56 11.24
CA SER A 28 -6.43 18.34 9.80
C SER A 28 -7.81 18.78 9.33
N LYS A 29 -8.85 18.54 10.14
CA LYS A 29 -10.22 18.97 9.82
C LYS A 29 -10.39 20.49 9.76
N SER A 30 -9.60 21.24 10.52
CA SER A 30 -9.68 22.70 10.54
C SER A 30 -8.73 23.37 9.54
N SER A 31 -7.56 22.78 9.28
CA SER A 31 -6.53 23.34 8.41
C SER A 31 -6.62 22.87 6.96
N GLY A 32 -7.33 21.76 6.71
CA GLY A 32 -7.37 21.10 5.40
C GLY A 32 -6.09 20.32 5.05
N VAL A 33 -5.05 20.37 5.89
CA VAL A 33 -3.80 19.63 5.67
C VAL A 33 -3.96 18.20 6.20
N PRO A 34 -3.72 17.14 5.40
CA PRO A 34 -3.78 15.76 5.86
C PRO A 34 -2.85 15.48 7.04
N SER A 35 -3.35 14.75 8.04
CA SER A 35 -2.58 14.36 9.24
C SER A 35 -1.31 13.58 8.92
N VAL A 36 -1.33 12.76 7.86
CA VAL A 36 -0.18 11.98 7.38
C VAL A 36 0.99 12.89 6.98
N LEU A 37 0.73 14.02 6.30
CA LEU A 37 1.77 14.97 5.92
C LEU A 37 2.40 15.63 7.15
N MET A 38 1.58 15.95 8.15
CA MET A 38 2.07 16.51 9.42
C MET A 38 2.95 15.50 10.18
N LEU A 39 2.58 14.21 10.19
CA LEU A 39 3.38 13.12 10.78
C LEU A 39 4.71 12.96 10.05
N ILE A 40 4.72 12.97 8.72
CA ILE A 40 5.95 12.91 7.91
C ILE A 40 6.84 14.11 8.24
N GLY A 41 6.27 15.32 8.28
CA GLY A 41 7.01 16.54 8.64
C GLY A 41 7.62 16.47 10.04
N LEU A 42 6.85 16.03 11.04
CA LEU A 42 7.35 15.79 12.39
C LEU A 42 8.50 14.78 12.40
N GLY A 43 8.33 13.67 11.68
CA GLY A 43 9.35 12.63 11.52
C GLY A 43 10.65 13.17 10.91
N MET A 44 10.56 14.01 9.88
CA MET A 44 11.72 14.66 9.28
C MET A 44 12.43 15.60 10.26
N VAL A 45 11.68 16.42 11.00
CA VAL A 45 12.24 17.33 12.02
C VAL A 45 12.95 16.53 13.11
N VAL A 46 12.32 15.50 13.66
CA VAL A 46 12.93 14.65 14.69
C VAL A 46 14.15 13.91 14.15
N GLY A 47 14.08 13.40 12.92
CA GLY A 47 15.18 12.70 12.26
C GLY A 47 16.41 13.58 12.00
N PHE A 48 16.22 14.88 11.82
CA PHE A 48 17.32 15.84 11.68
C PHE A 48 18.12 16.00 12.98
N TYR A 49 17.44 16.03 14.13
CA TYR A 49 18.08 16.23 15.43
C TYR A 49 18.58 14.93 16.09
N VAL A 50 18.02 13.78 15.71
CA VAL A 50 18.33 12.50 16.35
C VAL A 50 18.60 11.41 15.30
N PRO A 51 19.83 10.86 15.23
CA PRO A 51 20.17 9.81 14.28
C PRO A 51 19.64 8.45 14.76
N TRP A 52 18.44 8.08 14.32
CA TRP A 52 17.77 6.81 14.67
C TRP A 52 18.07 5.64 13.72
N GLN A 53 18.95 5.85 12.72
CA GLN A 53 19.00 5.09 11.46
C GLN A 53 19.09 3.55 11.59
N ASN A 54 19.54 3.01 12.72
CA ASN A 54 19.64 1.56 12.93
C ASN A 54 18.82 1.02 14.10
N LYS A 55 18.11 1.87 14.85
CA LYS A 55 17.39 1.44 16.06
C LYS A 55 15.98 0.95 15.80
N PHE A 56 15.40 1.29 14.64
CA PHE A 56 14.04 0.93 14.28
C PHE A 56 13.91 0.07 13.03
N SER A 57 15.02 -0.34 12.39
CA SER A 57 14.98 -1.05 11.10
C SER A 57 14.04 -2.26 11.13
N PHE A 58 14.23 -3.18 12.08
CA PHE A 58 13.37 -4.35 12.24
C PHE A 58 11.90 -3.98 12.49
N ILE A 59 11.65 -3.01 13.36
CA ILE A 59 10.28 -2.62 13.70
C ILE A 59 9.61 -1.92 12.52
N LEU A 60 10.36 -1.12 11.76
CA LEU A 60 9.88 -0.41 10.59
C LEU A 60 9.57 -1.39 9.44
N GLU A 61 10.38 -2.44 9.27
CA GLU A 61 10.13 -3.50 8.30
C GLU A 61 8.87 -4.29 8.63
N VAL A 62 8.70 -4.70 9.89
CA VAL A 62 7.48 -5.39 10.34
C VAL A 62 6.25 -4.48 10.21
N MET A 63 6.32 -3.24 10.68
CA MET A 63 5.20 -2.30 10.61
C MET A 63 4.88 -1.87 9.18
N GLY A 64 5.89 -1.75 8.32
CA GLY A 64 5.73 -1.44 6.90
C GLY A 64 5.01 -2.57 6.16
N THR A 65 5.44 -3.81 6.38
CA THR A 65 4.81 -5.01 5.84
C THR A 65 3.36 -5.14 6.31
N VAL A 66 3.12 -5.08 7.63
CA VAL A 66 1.77 -5.15 8.20
C VAL A 66 0.91 -3.99 7.70
N GLY A 67 1.47 -2.78 7.62
CA GLY A 67 0.80 -1.60 7.08
C GLY A 67 0.37 -1.79 5.63
N LEU A 68 1.24 -2.32 4.78
CA LEU A 68 0.93 -2.60 3.37
C LEU A 68 -0.20 -3.64 3.25
N ILE A 69 -0.15 -4.72 4.04
CA ILE A 69 -1.22 -5.72 4.09
C ILE A 69 -2.55 -5.08 4.52
N LEU A 70 -2.54 -4.25 5.55
CA LEU A 70 -3.75 -3.57 6.04
C LEU A 70 -4.32 -2.57 5.04
N ILE A 71 -3.47 -1.86 4.27
CA ILE A 71 -3.91 -0.94 3.21
C ILE A 71 -4.61 -1.71 2.09
N VAL A 72 -4.01 -2.79 1.60
CA VAL A 72 -4.62 -3.66 0.57
C VAL A 72 -5.95 -4.22 1.07
N LEU A 73 -5.97 -4.66 2.33
CA LEU A 73 -7.18 -5.18 2.93
C LEU A 73 -8.30 -4.15 3.02
N ASP A 74 -8.02 -2.96 3.54
CA ASP A 74 -9.03 -1.90 3.68
C ASP A 74 -9.62 -1.53 2.31
N GLY A 75 -8.76 -1.44 1.28
CA GLY A 75 -9.17 -1.31 -0.10
C GLY A 75 -10.12 -2.44 -0.54
N ALA A 76 -9.71 -3.69 -0.37
CA ALA A 76 -10.51 -4.86 -0.78
C ALA A 76 -11.87 -4.94 -0.06
N LEU A 77 -11.94 -4.55 1.21
CA LEU A 77 -13.20 -4.53 1.99
C LEU A 77 -14.09 -3.34 1.62
N GLY A 78 -13.51 -2.22 1.22
CA GLY A 78 -14.23 -1.03 0.75
C GLY A 78 -14.97 -1.26 -0.58
N LEU A 79 -14.53 -2.23 -1.39
CA LEU A 79 -15.15 -2.57 -2.67
C LEU A 79 -16.50 -3.26 -2.51
N LYS A 80 -17.59 -2.50 -2.68
CA LYS A 80 -18.93 -3.07 -2.83
C LYS A 80 -19.16 -3.52 -4.27
N LEU A 81 -19.07 -4.83 -4.53
CA LEU A 81 -19.33 -5.41 -5.85
C LEU A 81 -20.84 -5.55 -6.09
N LEU A 82 -21.46 -4.50 -6.63
CA LEU A 82 -22.86 -4.52 -7.07
C LEU A 82 -22.94 -4.84 -8.56
N LYS A 83 -23.77 -5.83 -8.94
CA LYS A 83 -23.96 -6.24 -10.35
C LYS A 83 -24.42 -5.08 -11.26
N ASN A 84 -25.12 -4.10 -10.70
CA ASN A 84 -25.57 -2.91 -11.44
C ASN A 84 -24.45 -1.88 -11.71
N LYS A 85 -23.23 -2.09 -11.19
CA LYS A 85 -22.12 -1.13 -11.24
C LYS A 85 -20.88 -1.66 -11.96
N VAL A 86 -21.00 -2.80 -12.66
CA VAL A 86 -19.89 -3.45 -13.37
C VAL A 86 -19.22 -2.49 -14.37
N PHE A 87 -20.00 -1.66 -15.05
CA PHE A 87 -19.45 -0.67 -15.98
C PHE A 87 -18.57 0.38 -15.29
N ILE A 88 -18.99 0.88 -14.12
CA ILE A 88 -18.23 1.85 -13.33
C ILE A 88 -16.93 1.20 -12.83
N ILE A 89 -17.03 -0.03 -12.31
CA ILE A 89 -15.89 -0.81 -11.81
C ILE A 89 -14.85 -1.00 -12.92
N PHE A 90 -15.25 -1.50 -14.09
CA PHE A 90 -14.32 -1.73 -15.19
C PHE A 90 -13.69 -0.44 -15.70
N LYS A 91 -14.51 0.62 -15.84
CA LYS A 91 -14.01 1.95 -16.23
C LYS A 91 -12.98 2.46 -15.23
N SER A 92 -13.25 2.37 -13.93
CA SER A 92 -12.33 2.83 -12.88
C SER A 92 -11.03 2.03 -12.84
N LEU A 93 -11.07 0.72 -13.12
CA LEU A 93 -9.88 -0.11 -13.22
C LEU A 93 -9.00 0.30 -14.42
N LEU A 94 -9.61 0.49 -15.60
CA LEU A 94 -8.84 0.94 -16.76
C LEU A 94 -8.23 2.33 -16.54
N VAL A 95 -9.01 3.25 -15.97
CA VAL A 95 -8.51 4.59 -15.67
C VAL A 95 -7.40 4.54 -14.62
N SER A 96 -7.52 3.73 -13.56
CA SER A 96 -6.46 3.63 -12.54
C SER A 96 -5.17 3.04 -13.11
N VAL A 97 -5.24 2.01 -13.96
CA VAL A 97 -4.05 1.43 -14.63
C VAL A 97 -3.39 2.46 -15.53
N VAL A 98 -4.17 3.15 -16.37
CA VAL A 98 -3.64 4.14 -17.32
C VAL A 98 -3.05 5.34 -16.58
N THR A 99 -3.75 5.86 -15.56
CA THR A 99 -3.29 7.02 -14.79
C THR A 99 -2.02 6.67 -14.02
N LEU A 100 -2.00 5.58 -13.25
CA LEU A 100 -0.83 5.10 -12.54
C LEU A 100 0.36 4.87 -13.46
N GLY A 101 0.14 4.19 -14.60
CA GLY A 101 1.19 3.93 -15.59
C GLY A 101 1.73 5.21 -16.22
N ALA A 102 0.85 6.14 -16.62
CA ALA A 102 1.25 7.41 -17.21
C ALA A 102 1.99 8.30 -16.20
N THR A 103 1.48 8.46 -14.98
CA THR A 103 2.11 9.32 -13.97
C THR A 103 3.44 8.76 -13.50
N SER A 104 3.53 7.45 -13.26
CA SER A 104 4.79 6.82 -12.87
C SER A 104 5.82 6.89 -13.98
N TYR A 105 5.44 6.62 -15.23
CA TYR A 105 6.35 6.70 -16.36
C TYR A 105 6.83 8.13 -16.64
N LEU A 106 5.94 9.12 -16.62
CA LEU A 106 6.32 10.53 -16.80
C LEU A 106 7.24 11.02 -15.67
N ALA A 107 6.93 10.66 -14.42
CA ALA A 107 7.80 10.96 -13.29
C ALA A 107 9.15 10.24 -13.40
N ALA A 108 9.17 9.00 -13.89
CA ALA A 108 10.40 8.24 -14.11
C ALA A 108 11.27 8.88 -15.20
N LEU A 109 10.66 9.35 -16.29
CA LEU A 109 11.36 10.11 -17.33
C LEU A 109 11.95 11.41 -16.77
N PHE A 110 11.23 12.10 -15.89
CA PHE A 110 11.75 13.26 -15.20
C PHE A 110 12.98 12.89 -14.35
N LEU A 111 12.91 11.85 -13.52
CA LEU A 111 14.06 11.41 -12.72
C LEU A 111 15.24 10.96 -13.59
N ASN A 112 14.99 10.18 -14.63
CA ASN A 112 16.01 9.72 -15.56
C ASN A 112 16.70 10.89 -16.27
N HIS A 113 15.95 11.90 -16.72
CA HIS A 113 16.51 13.03 -17.46
C HIS A 113 17.33 13.97 -16.56
N PHE A 114 16.81 14.33 -15.39
CA PHE A 114 17.44 15.32 -14.50
C PHE A 114 18.50 14.73 -13.59
N PHE A 115 18.31 13.50 -13.11
CA PHE A 115 19.19 12.85 -12.14
C PHE A 115 20.04 11.73 -12.74
N LYS A 116 19.86 11.40 -14.03
CA LYS A 116 20.60 10.34 -14.75
C LYS A 116 20.51 8.97 -14.08
N ILE A 117 19.39 8.70 -13.41
CA ILE A 117 19.08 7.41 -12.77
C ILE A 117 18.56 6.46 -13.85
N ASP A 118 18.89 5.16 -13.78
CA ASP A 118 18.36 4.15 -14.69
C ASP A 118 16.81 4.19 -14.77
N LEU A 119 16.24 3.87 -15.92
CA LEU A 119 14.80 3.98 -16.15
C LEU A 119 14.01 3.01 -15.25
N PHE A 120 14.45 1.76 -15.07
CA PHE A 120 13.76 0.80 -14.21
C PHE A 120 13.86 1.18 -12.74
N VAL A 121 15.02 1.68 -12.31
CA VAL A 121 15.19 2.24 -10.96
C VAL A 121 14.31 3.49 -10.77
N SER A 122 14.19 4.34 -11.79
CA SER A 122 13.33 5.53 -11.74
C SER A 122 11.85 5.15 -11.67
N ILE A 123 11.41 4.12 -12.40
CA ILE A 123 10.06 3.57 -12.30
C ILE A 123 9.83 3.00 -10.89
N LEU A 124 10.78 2.23 -10.35
CA LEU A 124 10.70 1.68 -8.99
C LEU A 124 10.44 2.77 -7.94
N LEU A 125 11.11 3.92 -8.06
CA LEU A 125 10.95 5.05 -7.15
C LEU A 125 9.65 5.85 -7.34
N THR A 126 9.11 5.86 -8.56
CA THR A 126 7.97 6.72 -8.93
C THR A 126 6.62 6.02 -8.88
N VAL A 127 6.61 4.69 -8.93
CA VAL A 127 5.38 3.90 -8.75
C VAL A 127 4.73 4.18 -7.39
N PRO A 128 5.43 4.08 -6.24
CA PRO A 128 4.81 4.37 -4.93
C PRO A 128 4.27 5.80 -4.82
N LEU A 129 4.92 6.76 -5.48
CA LEU A 129 4.49 8.16 -5.52
C LEU A 129 3.25 8.39 -6.38
N SER A 130 3.00 7.50 -7.33
CA SER A 130 1.89 7.59 -8.29
C SER A 130 0.61 6.92 -7.81
N ILE A 131 0.66 6.18 -6.70
CA ILE A 131 -0.49 5.50 -6.12
C ILE A 131 -1.45 6.55 -5.53
N LEU A 132 -2.72 6.50 -5.95
CA LEU A 132 -3.77 7.37 -5.45
C LEU A 132 -4.21 6.95 -4.04
N SER A 133 -3.83 7.75 -3.03
CA SER A 133 -4.21 7.45 -1.64
C SER A 133 -5.69 7.72 -1.35
N SER A 134 -6.42 6.66 -1.05
CA SER A 134 -7.82 6.70 -0.57
C SER A 134 -7.98 7.57 0.69
N ALA A 135 -7.02 7.55 1.62
CA ALA A 135 -7.05 8.34 2.85
C ALA A 135 -7.02 9.88 2.62
N ILE A 136 -6.49 10.33 1.48
CA ILE A 136 -6.42 11.75 1.10
C ILE A 136 -7.65 12.14 0.26
N LEU A 137 -8.09 11.26 -0.63
CA LEU A 137 -9.24 11.47 -1.50
C LEU A 137 -10.57 11.50 -0.74
N LEU A 138 -10.82 10.52 0.13
CA LEU A 138 -12.09 10.34 0.85
C LEU A 138 -12.59 11.57 1.64
N PRO A 139 -11.76 12.25 2.47
CA PRO A 139 -12.21 13.45 3.17
C PRO A 139 -12.49 14.63 2.23
N SER A 140 -11.95 14.61 1.01
CA SER A 140 -12.06 15.71 0.03
C SER A 140 -13.26 15.59 -0.92
N ILE A 141 -13.92 14.42 -0.98
CA ILE A 141 -15.00 14.13 -1.94
C ILE A 141 -16.42 14.17 -1.33
N GLY A 142 -16.56 14.68 -0.11
CA GLY A 142 -17.83 14.72 0.63
C GLY A 142 -18.96 15.54 -0.02
N SER A 143 -18.64 16.46 -0.94
CA SER A 143 -19.59 17.28 -1.69
C SER A 143 -19.82 16.81 -3.14
N VAL A 144 -19.15 15.74 -3.55
CA VAL A 144 -19.19 15.22 -4.93
C VAL A 144 -20.40 14.29 -5.12
N GLU A 145 -21.02 14.36 -6.30
CA GLU A 145 -22.13 13.49 -6.75
C GLU A 145 -21.84 12.00 -6.51
N GLU A 146 -22.84 11.23 -6.06
CA GLU A 146 -22.69 9.84 -5.60
C GLU A 146 -21.97 8.95 -6.62
N ASN A 147 -22.33 9.06 -7.90
CA ASN A 147 -21.70 8.27 -8.98
C ASN A 147 -20.20 8.59 -9.16
N LYS A 148 -19.82 9.86 -9.00
CA LYS A 148 -18.42 10.29 -9.10
C LYS A 148 -17.64 9.91 -7.85
N ARG A 149 -18.26 10.00 -6.67
CA ARG A 149 -17.67 9.52 -5.42
C ARG A 149 -17.35 8.04 -5.50
N GLU A 150 -18.28 7.22 -5.96
CA GLU A 150 -18.04 5.80 -6.13
C GLU A 150 -16.94 5.50 -7.15
N PHE A 151 -16.95 6.19 -8.30
CA PHE A 151 -15.88 6.06 -9.28
C PHE A 151 -14.50 6.35 -8.67
N LEU A 152 -14.37 7.44 -7.92
CA LEU A 152 -13.10 7.82 -7.27
C LEU A 152 -12.68 6.82 -6.19
N ILE A 153 -13.63 6.25 -5.44
CA ILE A 153 -13.34 5.18 -4.47
C ILE A 153 -12.78 3.97 -5.22
N TYR A 154 -13.46 3.49 -6.25
CA TYR A 154 -12.99 2.36 -7.04
C TYR A 154 -11.62 2.63 -7.68
N GLU A 155 -11.44 3.80 -8.28
CA GLU A 155 -10.17 4.22 -8.89
C GLU A 155 -9.02 4.19 -7.89
N SER A 156 -9.20 4.78 -6.69
CA SER A 156 -8.17 4.77 -5.64
C SER A 156 -7.84 3.35 -5.18
N THR A 157 -8.84 2.51 -4.92
CA THR A 157 -8.60 1.13 -4.47
C THR A 157 -7.90 0.30 -5.53
N PHE A 158 -8.31 0.42 -6.80
CA PHE A 158 -7.62 -0.28 -7.88
C PHE A 158 -6.19 0.25 -8.07
N SER A 159 -5.97 1.55 -7.89
CA SER A 159 -4.62 2.13 -7.93
C SER A 159 -3.73 1.60 -6.80
N ASP A 160 -4.25 1.41 -5.58
CA ASP A 160 -3.51 0.83 -4.47
C ASP A 160 -3.07 -0.61 -4.80
N ILE A 161 -3.99 -1.45 -5.28
CA ILE A 161 -3.73 -2.86 -5.62
C ILE A 161 -2.75 -2.96 -6.80
N VAL A 162 -3.05 -2.30 -7.91
CA VAL A 162 -2.21 -2.35 -9.12
C VAL A 162 -0.84 -1.73 -8.84
N GLY A 163 -0.79 -0.65 -8.07
CA GLY A 163 0.45 0.01 -7.66
C GLY A 163 1.41 -0.92 -6.94
N ILE A 164 0.91 -1.67 -5.95
CA ILE A 164 1.71 -2.65 -5.22
C ILE A 164 2.19 -3.77 -6.16
N ILE A 165 1.32 -4.31 -7.03
CA ILE A 165 1.71 -5.35 -8.00
C ILE A 165 2.83 -4.85 -8.93
N VAL A 166 2.67 -3.65 -9.50
CA VAL A 166 3.66 -3.04 -10.39
C VAL A 166 4.96 -2.77 -9.63
N PHE A 167 4.89 -2.27 -8.39
CA PHE A 167 6.07 -2.02 -7.56
C PHE A 167 6.89 -3.29 -7.34
N TYR A 168 6.28 -4.38 -6.87
CA TYR A 168 7.00 -5.65 -6.65
C TYR A 168 7.49 -6.29 -7.95
N THR A 169 6.74 -6.14 -9.04
CA THR A 169 7.17 -6.62 -10.37
C THR A 169 8.44 -5.89 -10.82
N VAL A 170 8.47 -4.56 -10.72
CA VAL A 170 9.64 -3.75 -11.09
C VAL A 170 10.79 -4.00 -10.12
N LEU A 171 10.52 -4.18 -8.82
CA LEU A 171 11.52 -4.51 -7.81
C LEU A 171 12.24 -5.83 -8.14
N GLY A 172 11.50 -6.86 -8.56
CA GLY A 172 12.09 -8.14 -8.97
C GLY A 172 12.93 -8.06 -10.24
N VAL A 173 12.65 -7.10 -11.13
CA VAL A 173 13.46 -6.84 -12.33
C VAL A 173 14.74 -6.06 -11.98
N VAL A 174 14.65 -5.07 -11.09
CA VAL A 174 15.79 -4.20 -10.69
C VAL A 174 16.77 -4.95 -9.79
N ASN A 175 16.24 -5.73 -8.84
CA ASN A 175 17.01 -6.61 -7.98
C ASN A 175 16.65 -8.05 -8.35
N PRO A 176 17.25 -8.62 -9.40
CA PRO A 176 17.16 -10.05 -9.62
C PRO A 176 17.80 -10.72 -8.42
N ILE A 177 16.98 -11.12 -7.45
CA ILE A 177 17.38 -12.08 -6.43
C ILE A 177 17.92 -13.25 -7.25
N ASN A 178 19.12 -13.73 -6.90
CA ASN A 178 19.84 -14.77 -7.62
C ASN A 178 18.99 -16.06 -7.72
N GLU A 179 18.04 -16.08 -8.64
CA GLU A 179 17.46 -17.26 -9.20
C GLU A 179 18.33 -17.53 -10.43
N ASP A 180 19.28 -18.44 -10.23
CA ASP A 180 19.86 -19.24 -11.31
C ASP A 180 18.71 -19.98 -12.01
N ALA A 181 17.94 -19.25 -12.83
CA ALA A 181 16.80 -19.78 -13.55
C ALA A 181 17.32 -20.52 -14.78
N GLY A 182 17.71 -21.77 -14.56
CA GLY A 182 17.85 -22.75 -15.61
C GLY A 182 16.54 -22.88 -16.39
N GLY A 183 16.56 -22.48 -17.66
CA GLY A 183 15.60 -22.88 -18.69
C GLY A 183 14.17 -22.34 -18.55
N TYR A 184 13.64 -21.80 -19.64
CA TYR A 184 12.26 -21.34 -19.81
C TYR A 184 11.15 -22.33 -19.37
N GLY A 185 11.47 -23.62 -19.15
CA GLY A 185 10.53 -24.63 -18.65
C GLY A 185 10.26 -24.59 -17.14
N PHE A 186 11.21 -24.14 -16.32
CA PHE A 186 11.03 -24.08 -14.85
C PHE A 186 10.10 -22.91 -14.46
N ILE A 187 10.26 -21.78 -15.14
CA ILE A 187 9.47 -20.55 -14.95
C ILE A 187 7.97 -20.78 -15.23
N LEU A 188 7.63 -21.58 -16.25
CA LEU A 188 6.23 -21.91 -16.55
C LEU A 188 5.61 -22.84 -15.51
N GLY A 189 6.39 -23.77 -14.95
CA GLY A 189 5.94 -24.66 -13.87
C GLY A 189 5.62 -23.89 -12.59
N ASP A 190 6.51 -22.98 -12.20
CA ASP A 190 6.32 -22.14 -11.01
C ASP A 190 5.16 -21.15 -11.16
N LEU A 191 4.98 -20.57 -12.36
CA LEU A 191 3.86 -19.66 -12.62
C LEU A 191 2.52 -20.40 -12.57
N ILE A 192 2.44 -21.61 -13.14
CA ILE A 192 1.23 -22.44 -13.05
C ILE A 192 0.99 -22.88 -11.59
N GLY A 193 2.03 -23.29 -10.88
CA GLY A 193 1.95 -23.72 -9.49
C GLY A 193 1.46 -22.61 -8.56
N THR A 194 2.04 -21.42 -8.65
CA THR A 194 1.64 -20.24 -7.87
C THR A 194 0.23 -19.77 -8.22
N THR A 195 -0.16 -19.80 -9.49
CA THR A 195 -1.53 -19.46 -9.92
C THR A 195 -2.54 -20.46 -9.37
N ALA A 196 -2.27 -21.77 -9.48
CA ALA A 196 -3.15 -22.82 -8.97
C ALA A 196 -3.29 -22.72 -7.44
N PHE A 197 -2.18 -22.51 -6.73
CA PHE A 197 -2.16 -22.30 -5.28
C PHE A 197 -3.01 -21.09 -4.86
N SER A 198 -2.86 -19.97 -5.56
CA SER A 198 -3.64 -18.75 -5.33
C SER A 198 -5.14 -18.97 -5.52
N ILE A 199 -5.55 -19.74 -6.54
CA ILE A 199 -6.96 -20.11 -6.76
C ILE A 199 -7.48 -20.96 -5.60
N VAL A 200 -6.75 -22.00 -5.20
CA VAL A 200 -7.14 -22.90 -4.11
C VAL A 200 -7.32 -22.12 -2.80
N ILE A 201 -6.36 -21.26 -2.45
CA ILE A 201 -6.43 -20.41 -1.27
C ILE A 201 -7.61 -19.43 -1.35
N SER A 202 -7.84 -18.82 -2.51
CA SER A 202 -8.96 -17.89 -2.70
C SER A 202 -10.30 -18.58 -2.44
N TYR A 203 -10.49 -19.80 -2.96
CA TYR A 203 -11.69 -20.59 -2.70
C TYR A 203 -11.81 -20.99 -1.23
N PHE A 204 -10.72 -21.42 -0.59
CA PHE A 204 -10.70 -21.75 0.83
C PHE A 204 -11.09 -20.54 1.69
N LEU A 205 -10.52 -19.36 1.39
CA LEU A 205 -10.84 -18.11 2.05
C LEU A 205 -12.32 -17.75 1.89
N ILE A 206 -12.88 -17.84 0.67
CA ILE A 206 -14.31 -17.59 0.43
C ILE A 206 -15.18 -18.54 1.27
N TYR A 207 -14.83 -19.83 1.33
CA TYR A 207 -15.55 -20.83 2.11
C TYR A 207 -15.56 -20.50 3.60
N VAL A 208 -14.40 -20.19 4.17
CA VAL A 208 -14.27 -19.81 5.58
C VAL A 208 -15.02 -18.50 5.84
N PHE A 209 -14.93 -17.53 4.93
CA PHE A 209 -15.58 -16.22 5.02
C PHE A 209 -17.11 -16.31 5.09
N GLN A 210 -17.72 -17.28 4.40
CA GLN A 210 -19.17 -17.51 4.46
C GLN A 210 -19.63 -18.06 5.82
N LYS A 211 -18.75 -18.73 6.57
CA LYS A 211 -19.08 -19.31 7.89
C LYS A 211 -18.89 -18.34 9.06
N LEU A 212 -18.19 -17.23 8.86
CA LEU A 212 -17.86 -16.27 9.91
C LEU A 212 -18.92 -15.17 10.01
N LYS A 213 -19.36 -14.90 11.24
CA LYS A 213 -20.29 -13.81 11.57
C LYS A 213 -19.55 -12.66 12.25
N GLY A 214 -19.90 -11.42 11.88
CA GLY A 214 -19.47 -10.21 12.59
C GLY A 214 -17.97 -9.90 12.50
N GLN A 215 -17.43 -9.27 13.55
CA GLN A 215 -16.06 -8.72 13.58
C GLN A 215 -14.95 -9.78 13.55
N ALA A 216 -15.23 -11.03 13.97
CA ALA A 216 -14.27 -12.13 13.90
C ALA A 216 -13.78 -12.43 12.46
N LYS A 217 -14.58 -12.05 11.48
CA LYS A 217 -14.27 -12.18 10.05
C LYS A 217 -13.06 -11.33 9.64
N LEU A 218 -12.99 -10.10 10.13
CA LEU A 218 -11.89 -9.17 9.81
C LEU A 218 -10.59 -9.65 10.43
N PHE A 219 -10.62 -10.05 11.70
CA PHE A 219 -9.45 -10.58 12.39
C PHE A 219 -8.89 -11.83 11.73
N LEU A 220 -9.73 -12.81 11.38
CA LEU A 220 -9.26 -14.01 10.70
C LEU A 220 -8.60 -13.67 9.35
N LEU A 221 -9.22 -12.76 8.60
CA LEU A 221 -8.73 -12.41 7.28
C LEU A 221 -7.38 -11.69 7.37
N ILE A 222 -7.22 -10.76 8.31
CA ILE A 222 -5.93 -10.13 8.62
C ILE A 222 -4.87 -11.19 8.93
N SER A 223 -5.18 -12.16 9.81
CA SER A 223 -4.24 -13.21 10.20
C SER A 223 -3.84 -14.13 9.05
N VAL A 224 -4.78 -14.53 8.18
CA VAL A 224 -4.45 -15.37 7.02
C VAL A 224 -3.62 -14.60 6.00
N LEU A 225 -3.92 -13.33 5.75
CA LEU A 225 -3.09 -12.51 4.87
C LEU A 225 -1.66 -12.34 5.43
N MET A 226 -1.50 -12.18 6.74
CA MET A 226 -0.18 -12.14 7.37
C MET A 226 0.61 -13.45 7.24
N ILE A 227 -0.06 -14.60 7.09
CA ILE A 227 0.60 -15.89 6.86
C ILE A 227 1.00 -16.06 5.38
N LEU A 228 0.25 -15.44 4.47
CA LEU A 228 0.48 -15.54 3.03
C LEU A 228 1.58 -14.61 2.50
N TYR A 229 1.90 -13.55 3.25
CA TYR A 229 2.99 -12.62 2.95
C TYR A 229 4.31 -13.15 3.52
#